data_AF-A0AAI9C1N1-F1
#
_entry.id   AF-A0AAI9C1N1-F1
#
_cell.length_a   1.000
_cell.length_b   1.000
_cell.length_c   1.000
_cell.angle_alpha   90.00
_cell.angle_beta   90.00
_cell.angle_gamma   90.00
#
_symmetry.space_group_name_H-M   'P 1'
#
loop_
_entity.id
_entity.type
_entity.pdbx_description
1 polymer ?
#
loop_
_entity_poly.entity_id
_entity_poly.type
_entity_poly.pdbx_seq_one_letter_code
_entity_poly.pdbx_strand_id
1 'polypeptide(L)'
;MAHPRAPMERLIRANADEINRLRQLIRDTAGARWRGPEEMQRHAAACAEYNQRYEQLAFPGGYANALKQLAERDPDTVDVVLTFLEVRPYFFRSGYMWKTLLKRVQRVAMGTKQHARLQKILDAYAAYRAGSRHTG
;
A
#
# COMPACT_ATOMS: atom_id res chain seq x y z
N MET A 1 -2.46 -16.41 -12.65
CA MET A 1 -1.01 -16.54 -12.89
C MET A 1 -0.30 -16.06 -11.64
N ALA A 2 0.43 -16.92 -10.94
CA ALA A 2 1.19 -16.53 -9.76
C ALA A 2 2.21 -15.43 -10.13
N HIS A 3 2.15 -14.29 -9.43
CA HIS A 3 3.07 -13.18 -9.69
C HIS A 3 4.44 -13.47 -9.07
N PRO A 4 5.55 -13.43 -9.84
CA PRO A 4 6.88 -13.57 -9.27
C PRO A 4 7.12 -12.47 -8.24
N ARG A 5 7.58 -12.86 -7.04
CA ARG A 5 7.71 -11.97 -5.88
C ARG A 5 8.56 -10.73 -6.15
N ALA A 6 9.75 -10.88 -6.76
CA ALA A 6 10.69 -9.78 -6.93
C ALA A 6 10.15 -8.66 -7.85
N PRO A 7 9.56 -8.94 -9.03
CA PRO A 7 8.82 -7.96 -9.80
C PRO A 7 7.68 -7.28 -9.02
N MET A 8 6.90 -8.05 -8.25
CA MET A 8 5.79 -7.51 -7.47
C MET A 8 6.27 -6.56 -6.35
N GLU A 9 7.35 -6.93 -5.66
CA GLU A 9 7.99 -6.07 -4.67
C GLU A 9 8.46 -4.75 -5.28
N ARG A 10 9.14 -4.79 -6.43
CA ARG A 10 9.59 -3.57 -7.13
C ARG A 10 8.41 -2.67 -7.51
N LEU A 11 7.32 -3.27 -8.01
CA LEU A 11 6.11 -2.54 -8.36
C LEU A 11 5.49 -1.84 -7.14
N ILE A 12 5.34 -2.54 -6.01
CA ILE A 12 4.77 -1.98 -4.79
C ILE A 12 5.61 -0.79 -4.27
N ARG A 13 6.94 -0.90 -4.33
CA ARG A 13 7.85 0.20 -3.95
C ARG A 13 7.70 1.40 -4.88
N ALA A 14 7.78 1.18 -6.20
CA ALA A 14 7.63 2.24 -7.19
C ALA A 14 6.27 2.96 -7.08
N ASN A 15 5.19 2.22 -6.83
CA ASN A 15 3.88 2.81 -6.61
C ASN A 15 3.82 3.69 -5.35
N ALA A 16 4.45 3.26 -4.26
CA ALA A 16 4.50 4.02 -3.03
C ALA A 16 5.27 5.34 -3.23
N ASP A 17 6.41 5.28 -3.93
CA ASP A 17 7.22 6.45 -4.27
C ASP A 17 6.42 7.44 -5.13
N GLU A 18 5.66 6.95 -6.10
CA GLU A 18 4.83 7.79 -6.95
C GLU A 18 3.66 8.45 -6.19
N ILE A 19 3.00 7.72 -5.28
CA ILE A 19 1.98 8.33 -4.40
C ILE A 19 2.59 9.45 -3.56
N ASN A 20 3.80 9.23 -3.03
CA ASN A 20 4.50 10.24 -2.24
C ASN A 20 4.90 11.45 -3.10
N ARG A 21 5.36 11.25 -4.34
CA ARG A 21 5.66 12.32 -5.29
C ARG A 21 4.42 13.17 -5.57
N LEU A 22 3.30 12.54 -5.91
CA LEU A 22 2.02 13.24 -6.17
C LEU A 22 1.53 14.02 -4.94
N ARG A 23 1.67 13.42 -3.75
CA ARG A 23 1.32 14.09 -2.49
C ARG A 23 2.23 15.27 -2.19
N GLN A 24 3.52 15.18 -2.54
CA GLN A 24 4.46 16.28 -2.41
C GLN A 24 4.09 17.43 -3.34
N LEU A 25 3.74 17.13 -4.61
CA LEU A 25 3.26 18.14 -5.56
C LEU A 25 2.02 18.90 -5.05
N ILE A 26 1.07 18.20 -4.42
CA ILE A 26 -0.09 18.84 -3.77
C ILE A 26 0.37 19.80 -2.67
N ARG A 27 1.33 19.39 -1.83
CA ARG A 27 1.84 20.25 -0.74
C ARG A 27 2.56 21.47 -1.28
N ASP A 28 3.40 21.31 -2.29
CA ASP A 28 4.20 22.39 -2.88
C ASP A 28 3.28 23.44 -3.52
N THR A 29 2.22 23.00 -4.21
CA THR A 29 1.24 23.91 -4.83
C THR A 29 0.26 24.52 -3.83
N ALA A 30 0.05 23.90 -2.66
CA ALA A 30 -0.94 24.35 -1.68
C ALA A 30 -0.69 25.77 -1.14
N GLY A 31 0.58 26.16 -0.96
CA GLY A 31 0.94 27.47 -0.44
C GLY A 31 0.78 28.60 -1.47
N ALA A 32 0.95 28.29 -2.76
CA ALA A 32 0.87 29.27 -3.85
C ALA A 32 -0.56 29.47 -4.38
N ARG A 33 -1.50 28.56 -4.09
CA ARG A 33 -2.86 28.54 -4.67
C ARG A 33 -3.67 29.84 -4.53
N TRP A 34 -3.34 30.68 -3.55
CA TRP A 34 -4.02 31.95 -3.29
C TRP A 34 -3.41 33.14 -4.05
N ARG A 35 -2.30 32.95 -4.77
CA ARG A 35 -1.59 34.03 -5.48
C ARG A 35 -2.29 34.46 -6.78
N GLY A 36 -3.19 33.64 -7.30
CA GLY A 36 -3.92 33.93 -8.54
C GLY A 36 -4.64 32.70 -9.11
N PRO A 37 -5.46 32.90 -10.16
CA PRO A 37 -6.27 31.84 -10.75
C PRO A 37 -5.43 30.69 -11.35
N GLU A 38 -4.26 30.98 -11.92
CA GLU A 38 -3.36 29.96 -12.46
C GLU A 38 -2.82 29.02 -11.38
N GLU A 39 -2.37 29.56 -10.25
CA GLU A 39 -1.86 28.74 -9.14
C GLU A 39 -2.96 27.93 -8.47
N MET A 40 -4.18 28.49 -8.39
CA MET A 40 -5.36 27.75 -7.96
C MET A 40 -5.63 26.57 -8.90
N GLN A 41 -5.56 26.78 -10.22
CA GLN A 41 -5.77 25.73 -11.21
C GLN A 41 -4.67 24.66 -11.14
N ARG A 42 -3.41 25.04 -10.95
CA ARG A 42 -2.30 24.09 -10.76
C ARG A 42 -2.49 23.21 -9.53
N HIS A 43 -2.91 23.80 -8.41
CA HIS A 43 -3.20 23.04 -7.20
C HIS A 43 -4.39 22.09 -7.40
N ALA A 44 -5.45 22.55 -8.06
CA ALA A 44 -6.61 21.72 -8.39
C ALA A 44 -6.23 20.55 -9.30
N ALA A 45 -5.38 20.77 -10.31
CA ALA A 45 -4.88 19.74 -11.20
C ALA A 45 -4.05 18.68 -10.45
N ALA A 46 -3.17 19.10 -9.53
CA ALA A 46 -2.39 18.19 -8.69
C ALA A 46 -3.30 17.32 -7.79
N CYS A 47 -4.35 17.91 -7.20
CA CYS A 47 -5.34 17.17 -6.43
C CYS A 47 -6.13 16.17 -7.29
N ALA A 48 -6.52 16.57 -8.50
CA ALA A 48 -7.24 15.70 -9.43
C ALA A 48 -6.39 14.50 -9.87
N GLU A 49 -5.13 14.74 -10.26
CA GLU A 49 -4.19 13.68 -10.66
C GLU A 49 -3.95 12.68 -9.52
N TYR A 50 -3.71 13.18 -8.30
CA TYR A 50 -3.55 12.31 -7.13
C TYR A 50 -4.78 11.43 -6.91
N ASN A 51 -5.98 12.01 -6.90
CA ASN A 51 -7.21 11.26 -6.65
C ASN A 51 -7.47 10.20 -7.73
N GLN A 52 -7.20 10.53 -9.00
CA GLN A 52 -7.38 9.61 -10.12
C GLN A 52 -6.42 8.42 -10.03
N ARG A 53 -5.16 8.65 -9.66
CA ARG A 53 -4.11 7.62 -9.69
C ARG A 53 -4.00 6.84 -8.38
N TYR A 54 -4.44 7.41 -7.26
CA TYR A 54 -4.22 6.83 -5.93
C TYR A 54 -4.75 5.40 -5.82
N GLU A 55 -5.97 5.13 -6.31
CA GLU A 55 -6.56 3.78 -6.19
C GLU A 55 -5.75 2.72 -6.93
N GLN A 56 -5.26 3.05 -8.12
CA GLN A 56 -4.48 2.16 -8.97
C GLN A 56 -3.07 1.91 -8.40
N LEU A 57 -2.48 2.93 -7.77
CA LEU A 57 -1.15 2.85 -7.19
C LEU A 57 -1.16 2.18 -5.81
N ALA A 58 -2.17 2.44 -4.98
CA ALA A 58 -2.17 2.06 -3.56
C ALA A 58 -2.07 0.54 -3.34
N PHE A 59 -2.58 -0.26 -4.28
CA PHE A 59 -2.41 -1.71 -4.26
C PHE A 59 -2.41 -2.27 -5.70
N PRO A 60 -1.46 -3.14 -6.07
CA PRO A 60 -1.44 -3.76 -7.41
C PRO A 60 -2.75 -4.51 -7.71
N GLY A 61 -3.43 -4.13 -8.79
CA GLY A 61 -4.74 -4.71 -9.14
C GLY A 61 -5.94 -4.12 -8.40
N GLY A 62 -5.74 -3.03 -7.64
CA GLY A 62 -6.78 -2.28 -6.96
C GLY A 62 -7.11 -2.82 -5.56
N TYR A 63 -7.13 -1.92 -4.57
CA TYR A 63 -7.30 -2.33 -3.17
C TYR A 63 -8.68 -2.94 -2.90
N ALA A 64 -9.75 -2.34 -3.42
CA ALA A 64 -11.12 -2.85 -3.25
C ALA A 64 -11.27 -4.25 -3.88
N ASN A 65 -10.69 -4.46 -5.06
CA ASN A 65 -10.70 -5.73 -5.74
C ASN A 65 -9.93 -6.81 -4.95
N ALA A 66 -8.72 -6.50 -4.47
CA ALA A 66 -7.95 -7.43 -3.65
C ALA A 66 -8.69 -7.84 -2.36
N LEU A 67 -9.41 -6.90 -1.72
CA LEU A 67 -10.23 -7.20 -0.56
C LEU A 67 -11.40 -8.15 -0.86
N LYS A 68 -11.98 -8.07 -2.06
CA LYS A 68 -13.03 -8.96 -2.56
C LYS A 68 -12.44 -10.35 -2.87
N GLN A 69 -11.36 -10.41 -3.64
CA GLN A 69 -10.70 -11.66 -4.04
C GLN A 69 -10.15 -12.44 -2.84
N LEU A 70 -9.64 -11.76 -1.81
CA LEU A 70 -9.28 -12.39 -0.54
C LEU A 70 -10.47 -13.08 0.15
N ALA A 71 -11.65 -12.49 0.09
CA ALA A 71 -12.86 -13.08 0.67
C ALA A 71 -13.32 -14.30 -0.15
N GLU A 72 -13.11 -14.26 -1.46
CA GLU A 72 -13.37 -15.36 -2.41
C GLU A 72 -12.28 -16.46 -2.37
N ARG A 73 -11.23 -16.27 -1.57
CA ARG A 73 -10.09 -17.20 -1.38
C ARG A 73 -9.27 -17.44 -2.64
N ASP A 74 -9.13 -16.42 -3.47
CA ASP A 74 -8.29 -16.50 -4.67
C ASP A 74 -6.79 -16.66 -4.29
N PRO A 75 -6.12 -17.73 -4.74
CA PRO A 75 -4.75 -18.03 -4.33
C PRO A 75 -3.71 -17.05 -4.88
N ASP A 76 -3.93 -16.48 -6.08
CA ASP A 76 -3.01 -15.52 -6.68
C ASP A 76 -2.99 -14.21 -5.89
N THR A 77 -4.15 -13.79 -5.38
CA THR A 77 -4.30 -12.60 -4.53
C THR A 77 -3.55 -12.73 -3.21
N VAL A 78 -3.51 -13.92 -2.61
CA VAL A 78 -2.78 -14.17 -1.36
C VAL A 78 -1.30 -13.82 -1.53
N ASP A 79 -0.67 -14.21 -2.63
CA ASP A 79 0.75 -13.95 -2.83
C ASP A 79 1.06 -12.46 -3.02
N VAL A 80 0.18 -11.70 -3.68
CA VAL A 80 0.31 -10.24 -3.80
C VAL A 80 0.15 -9.58 -2.44
N VAL A 81 -0.84 -10.00 -1.65
CA VAL A 81 -1.09 -9.48 -0.30
C VAL A 81 0.08 -9.76 0.63
N LEU A 82 0.60 -10.98 0.64
CA LEU A 82 1.79 -11.33 1.42
C LEU A 82 2.99 -10.47 1.00
N THR A 83 3.17 -10.22 -0.30
CA THR A 83 4.25 -9.35 -0.80
C THR A 83 4.08 -7.91 -0.32
N PHE A 84 2.86 -7.37 -0.35
CA PHE A 84 2.56 -6.04 0.19
C PHE A 84 2.86 -5.94 1.69
N LEU A 85 2.49 -6.98 2.46
CA LEU A 85 2.75 -7.04 3.90
C LEU A 85 4.25 -7.13 4.22
N GLU A 86 5.02 -7.87 3.41
CA GLU A 86 6.49 -7.98 3.51
C GLU A 86 7.19 -6.65 3.18
N VAL A 87 6.79 -5.99 2.10
CA VAL A 87 7.40 -4.72 1.66
C VAL A 87 7.07 -3.59 2.63
N ARG A 88 5.85 -3.60 3.20
CA ARG A 88 5.35 -2.58 4.12
C ARG A 88 5.54 -1.15 3.57
N PRO A 89 4.97 -0.84 2.40
CA PRO A 89 5.19 0.44 1.72
C PRO A 89 4.73 1.61 2.58
N TYR A 90 5.44 2.74 2.50
CA TYR A 90 5.14 3.94 3.26
C TYR A 90 4.50 5.01 2.38
N PHE A 91 3.18 5.18 2.50
CA PHE A 91 2.43 6.26 1.87
C PHE A 91 1.15 6.55 2.68
N PHE A 92 0.36 7.55 2.27
CA PHE A 92 -0.89 7.88 2.98
C PHE A 92 -1.82 6.67 3.09
N ARG A 93 -2.32 6.38 4.30
CA ARG A 93 -3.18 5.22 4.65
C ARG A 93 -2.56 3.82 4.48
N SER A 94 -1.31 3.67 4.04
CA SER A 94 -0.68 2.35 3.83
C SER A 94 -0.68 1.49 5.11
N GLY A 95 -0.49 2.10 6.28
CA GLY A 95 -0.58 1.41 7.58
C GLY A 95 -1.97 0.86 7.91
N TYR A 96 -3.05 1.56 7.53
CA TYR A 96 -4.42 1.06 7.70
C TYR A 96 -4.71 -0.09 6.75
N MET A 97 -4.23 0.02 5.51
CA MET A 97 -4.31 -1.06 4.51
C MET A 97 -3.57 -2.30 5.02
N TRP A 98 -2.34 -2.13 5.50
CA TRP A 98 -1.53 -3.22 6.05
C TRP A 98 -2.26 -3.97 7.18
N LYS A 99 -2.83 -3.25 8.16
CA LYS A 99 -3.59 -3.86 9.26
C LYS A 99 -4.82 -4.62 8.76
N THR A 100 -5.55 -4.05 7.80
CA THR A 100 -6.75 -4.67 7.23
C THR A 100 -6.41 -5.94 6.46
N LEU A 101 -5.39 -5.88 5.61
CA LEU A 101 -4.91 -7.00 4.82
C LEU A 101 -4.39 -8.14 5.69
N LEU A 102 -3.59 -7.83 6.72
CA LEU A 102 -3.09 -8.83 7.66
C LEU A 102 -4.24 -9.60 8.32
N LYS A 103 -5.25 -8.87 8.83
CA LYS A 103 -6.41 -9.50 9.47
C LYS A 103 -7.18 -10.41 8.52
N ARG A 104 -7.28 -10.04 7.24
CA ARG A 104 -8.04 -10.82 6.24
C ARG A 104 -7.27 -12.03 5.74
N VAL A 105 -5.99 -11.89 5.43
CA VAL A 105 -5.17 -12.98 4.88
C VAL A 105 -5.04 -14.14 5.87
N GLN A 106 -5.04 -13.86 7.19
CA GLN A 106 -5.06 -14.88 8.25
C GLN A 106 -6.29 -15.80 8.24
N ARG A 107 -7.37 -15.42 7.55
CA ARG A 107 -8.61 -16.20 7.46
C ARG A 107 -8.69 -17.05 6.19
N VAL A 108 -7.71 -16.92 5.30
CA VAL A 108 -7.67 -17.64 4.03
C VAL A 108 -6.89 -18.95 4.22
N ALA A 109 -7.35 -20.03 3.59
CA ALA A 109 -6.60 -21.28 3.55
C ALA A 109 -5.32 -21.07 2.74
N MET A 110 -4.17 -21.41 3.32
CA MET A 110 -2.86 -21.17 2.72
C MET A 110 -2.03 -22.45 2.67
N GLY A 111 -1.18 -22.55 1.65
CA GLY A 111 -0.18 -23.61 1.58
C GLY A 111 0.97 -23.38 2.56
N THR A 112 1.81 -24.40 2.79
CA THR A 112 2.95 -24.34 3.73
C THR A 112 3.90 -23.16 3.44
N LYS A 113 4.17 -22.88 2.15
CA LYS A 113 5.05 -21.76 1.74
C LYS A 113 4.47 -20.40 2.13
N GLN A 114 3.16 -20.22 1.95
CA GLN A 114 2.46 -18.97 2.29
C GLN A 114 2.37 -18.78 3.80
N HIS A 115 2.12 -19.86 4.55
CA HIS A 115 2.18 -19.83 6.02
C HIS A 115 3.57 -19.44 6.53
N ALA A 116 4.63 -19.99 5.96
CA ALA A 116 6.00 -19.62 6.35
C ALA A 116 6.29 -18.13 6.09
N ARG A 117 5.79 -17.57 4.99
CA ARG A 117 5.89 -16.12 4.70
C ARG A 117 5.10 -15.31 5.74
N LEU A 118 3.87 -15.70 6.03
CA LEU A 118 3.03 -15.04 7.02
C LEU A 118 3.67 -15.04 8.41
N GLN A 119 4.27 -16.15 8.83
CA GLN A 119 4.96 -16.23 10.12
C GLN A 119 6.11 -15.21 10.21
N LYS A 120 6.96 -15.14 9.18
CA LYS A 120 8.05 -14.14 9.12
C LYS A 120 7.55 -12.70 9.22
N ILE A 121 6.41 -12.39 8.58
CA ILE A 121 5.77 -11.07 8.67
C ILE A 121 5.34 -10.79 10.12
N LEU A 122 4.72 -11.77 10.78
CA LEU A 122 4.25 -11.63 12.16
C LEU A 122 5.42 -11.44 13.14
N ASP A 123 6.50 -12.20 12.99
CA ASP A 123 7.70 -12.11 13.82
C ASP A 123 8.36 -10.73 13.68
N ALA A 124 8.54 -10.27 12.44
CA ALA A 124 9.08 -8.94 12.16
C ALA A 124 8.19 -7.81 12.72
N TYR A 125 6.87 -7.97 12.63
CA TYR A 125 5.93 -6.99 13.18
C TYR A 125 5.92 -6.98 14.72
N ALA A 126 6.04 -8.15 15.35
CA ALA A 126 6.16 -8.25 16.80
C ALA A 126 7.43 -7.56 17.30
N ALA A 127 8.57 -7.80 16.65
CA ALA A 127 9.84 -7.13 16.96
C ALA A 127 9.73 -5.59 16.81
N TYR A 128 9.14 -5.12 15.70
CA TYR A 128 8.88 -3.69 15.49
C TYR A 128 8.03 -3.07 16.61
N ARG A 129 6.97 -3.77 17.05
CA ARG A 129 6.11 -3.28 18.14
C ARG A 129 6.80 -3.29 19.50
N ALA A 130 7.67 -4.27 19.77
CA ALA A 130 8.46 -4.31 21.00
C ALA A 130 9.44 -3.13 21.06
N GLY A 131 10.19 -2.88 19.99
CA GLY A 131 11.10 -1.73 19.91
C GLY A 131 10.39 -0.38 20.02
N SER A 132 9.18 -0.26 19.46
CA SER A 132 8.38 0.99 19.55
C SER A 132 7.86 1.30 20.96
N ARG A 133 7.84 0.32 21.87
CA ARG A 133 7.38 0.51 23.26
C ARG A 133 8.50 0.94 24.22
N HIS A 134 9.76 0.89 23.80
CA HIS A 134 10.91 1.27 24.62
C HIS A 134 11.37 2.72 24.37
N THR A 135 10.78 3.42 23.41
CA THR A 135 11.12 4.81 23.05
C THR A 135 10.03 5.81 23.45
N GLY A 136 9.11 5.43 24.35
CA GLY A 136 7.99 6.26 24.82
C GLY A 136 8.14 6.61 26.29
#